data_AF-A0A8S3G3F3-F1
#
_entry.id   AF-A0A8S3G3F3-F1
#
_cell.length_a   1.000
_cell.length_b   1.000
_cell.length_c   1.000
_cell.angle_alpha   90.00
_cell.angle_beta   90.00
_cell.angle_gamma   90.00
#
_symmetry.space_group_name_H-M   'P 1'
#
loop_
_entity.id
_entity.type
_entity.pdbx_description
1 polymer ?
#
loop_
_entity_poly.entity_id
_entity_poly.type
_entity_poly.pdbx_seq_one_letter_code
_entity_poly.pdbx_strand_id
1 'polypeptide(L)' 'EVAVGDKVPADIRITTIHSTTLRVDQSLLTGESVSVIKHTDPVPDPRA' A
#
# COMPACT_ATOMS: atom_id res chain seq x y z
N GLU A 1 10.13 -8.26 -4.59
CA GLU A 1 8.79 -8.81 -4.30
C GLU A 1 8.55 -8.65 -2.80
N VAL A 2 7.35 -8.28 -2.38
CA VAL A 2 7.01 -8.04 -0.96
C VAL A 2 5.84 -8.95 -0.61
N ALA A 3 5.98 -9.75 0.45
CA ALA A 3 4.99 -10.70 0.91
C ALA A 3 4.33 -10.28 2.23
N VAL A 4 3.31 -11.01 2.65
CA VAL A 4 2.63 -10.78 3.93
C VAL A 4 3.61 -11.01 5.07
N GLY A 5 3.77 -10.01 5.94
CA GLY A 5 4.70 -10.05 7.07
C GLY A 5 6.05 -9.37 6.82
N ASP A 6 6.35 -9.02 5.56
CA ASP A 6 7.55 -8.25 5.25
C ASP A 6 7.39 -6.79 5.67
N LYS A 7 8.44 -6.24 6.29
CA LYS A 7 8.52 -4.81 6.56
C LYS A 7 9.03 -4.12 5.30
N VAL A 8 8.25 -3.15 4.81
CA VAL A 8 8.65 -2.36 3.64
C VAL A 8 9.95 -1.59 3.97
N PRO A 9 11.05 -1.79 3.22
CA PRO A 9 12.36 -1.22 3.57
C PRO A 9 12.53 0.25 3.17
N ALA A 10 11.72 0.75 2.23
CA ALA A 10 11.73 2.12 1.71
C ALA A 10 10.38 2.47 1.06
N ASP A 11 10.17 3.73 0.70
CA ASP A 11 8.97 4.13 -0.05
C ASP A 11 8.98 3.52 -1.47
N ILE A 12 7.95 2.74 -1.81
CA ILE A 12 7.88 2.00 -3.09
C ILE A 12 6.53 2.27 -3.76
N ARG A 13 6.56 2.51 -5.08
CA ARG A 13 5.36 2.57 -5.92
C ARG A 13 4.95 1.16 -6.35
N ILE A 14 3.70 0.79 -6.05
CA ILE A 14 3.12 -0.50 -6.45
C ILE A 14 2.86 -0.50 -7.97
N THR A 15 3.53 -1.39 -8.70
CA THR A 15 3.40 -1.54 -10.17
C THR A 15 2.42 -2.66 -10.55
N THR A 16 2.51 -3.80 -9.86
CA THR A 16 1.68 -4.98 -10.13
C THR A 16 1.32 -5.66 -8.82
N ILE A 17 0.05 -6.02 -8.64
CA ILE A 17 -0.41 -6.82 -7.50
C ILE A 17 -0.65 -8.24 -8.01
N HIS A 18 0.16 -9.21 -7.55
CA HIS A 18 0.04 -10.62 -7.94
C HIS A 18 -1.02 -11.40 -7.15
N SER A 19 -1.56 -10.81 -6.08
CA SER A 19 -2.61 -11.40 -5.23
C SER A 19 -3.98 -10.81 -5.54
N THR A 20 -5.07 -11.45 -5.10
CA THR A 20 -6.44 -10.93 -5.30
C THR A 20 -6.66 -9.56 -4.66
N THR A 21 -6.04 -9.31 -3.49
CA THR A 21 -6.01 -8.01 -2.82
C THR A 21 -4.70 -7.85 -2.07
N LEU A 22 -4.14 -6.64 -2.03
CA LEU A 22 -2.98 -6.29 -1.20
C LEU A 22 -3.43 -5.34 -0.09
N ARG A 23 -3.30 -5.79 1.16
CA ARG A 23 -3.63 -5.02 2.36
C ARG A 23 -2.35 -4.67 3.07
N VAL A 24 -2.12 -3.39 3.32
CA VAL A 24 -0.93 -2.89 4.03
C VAL A 24 -1.39 -2.21 5.30
N ASP A 25 -0.79 -2.59 6.43
CA ASP A 25 -0.98 -1.86 7.68
C ASP A 25 -0.14 -0.58 7.65
N GLN A 26 -0.81 0.57 7.76
CA GLN A 26 -0.18 1.89 7.82
C GLN A 26 -0.31 2.52 9.21
N SER A 27 -0.69 1.76 10.23
CA SER A 27 -0.84 2.20 11.62
C SER A 27 0.36 2.97 12.16
N LEU A 28 1.57 2.57 11.75
CA LEU A 28 2.81 3.26 12.11
C LEU A 28 2.90 4.71 11.59
N LEU A 29 2.25 5.03 10.47
CA LEU A 29 2.33 6.33 9.79
C LEU A 29 1.05 7.16 9.90
N THR A 30 -0.13 6.51 10.02
CA THR A 30 -1.44 7.20 10.09
C THR A 30 -2.07 7.16 11.47
N GLY A 31 -1.58 6.33 12.40
CA GLY A 31 -2.20 6.12 13.70
C GLY A 31 -3.50 5.32 13.65
N GLU A 32 -3.91 4.83 12.48
CA GLU A 32 -5.12 4.03 12.28
C GLU A 32 -4.75 2.55 12.11
N SER A 33 -5.25 1.67 12.99
CA SER A 33 -5.00 0.22 12.94
C SER A 33 -5.76 -0.52 11.83
N VAL A 34 -6.25 0.19 10.82
CA VAL A 34 -7.06 -0.39 9.74
C VAL A 34 -6.16 -0.65 8.53
N SER A 35 -6.14 -1.90 8.06
CA SER A 35 -5.38 -2.26 6.87
C SER A 35 -6.01 -1.64 5.62
N VAL A 36 -5.26 -0.76 4.95
CA VAL A 36 -5.72 -0.06 3.75
C VAL A 36 -5.48 -0.95 2.53
N ILE A 37 -6.51 -1.07 1.69
CA ILE A 37 -6.41 -1.80 0.42
C ILE A 37 -5.64 -0.92 -0.57
N LYS A 38 -4.61 -1.46 -1.20
CA LYS A 38 -3.85 -0.74 -2.23
C LYS A 38 -4.30 -1.13 -3.63
N HIS A 39 -4.28 -0.15 -4.52
CA HIS A 39 -4.55 -0.29 -5.94
C HIS A 39 -3.34 0.19 -6.74
N THR A 40 -3.16 -0.38 -7.94
CA THR A 40 -2.10 0.05 -8.89
C THR A 40 -2.44 1.38 -9.55
N ASP A 41 -3.72 1.76 -9.55
CA ASP A 41 -4.17 2.98 -10.18
C ASP A 41 -3.51 4.22 -9.53
N PRO A 42 -3.14 5.22 -10.35
CA PRO A 42 -2.67 6.49 -9.82
C PRO A 42 -3.80 7.15 -9.01
N VAL A 43 -3.46 7.69 -7.85
CA VAL A 43 -4.41 8.47 -7.05
C VAL A 43 -4.76 9.72 -7.86
N PRO A 44 -6.06 9.97 -8.15
CA PRO A 44 -6.46 11.18 -8.86
C PRO A 44 -6.18 12.37 -7.94
N ASP A 45 -5.24 13.21 -8.37
CA ASP A 45 -4.87 14.41 -7.63
C ASP A 45 -5.87 15.53 -7.97
N PRO A 46 -6.67 16.01 -7.00
CA PRO A 46 -7.61 17.11 -7.24
C PRO A 46 -6.91 18.47 -7.46
N ARG A 47 -5.57 18.52 -7.44
CA ARG A 47 -4.76 19.74 -7.66
C ARG A 47 -4.03 19.81 -9.01
N ALA A 48 -4.27 18.87 -9.93
CA ALA A 48 -3.73 18.93 -11.29
C ALA A 48 -4.45 19.97 -12.16
#